data_AF-A0A3M6K9X8-F1
#
_entry.id   AF-A0A3M6K9X8-F1
#
_cell.length_a   1.000
_cell.length_b   1.000
_cell.length_c   1.000
_cell.angle_alpha   90.00
_cell.angle_beta   90.00
_cell.angle_gamma   90.00
#
_symmetry.space_group_name_H-M   'P 1'
#
loop_
_entity.id
_entity.type
_entity.pdbx_description
1 polymer ?
#
loop_
_entity_poly.entity_id
_entity_poly.type
_entity_poly.pdbx_seq_one_letter_code
_entity_poly.pdbx_strand_id
1 'polypeptide(L)'
;MVKNDQTGIQDLFDPDELVLTKNEILQFCDRVIKKWNKNPSKNAKNILAMNAVKTSVLWTDDESLKAIWSEIITWTFELLYENAMAQDSEWANILKKLKNKK
;
A
#
# COMPACT_ATOMS: atom_id res chain seq x y z
N MET A 1 15.28 24.66 33.24
CA MET A 1 13.93 24.30 32.74
C MET A 1 14.10 23.73 31.35
N VAL A 2 14.00 22.40 31.23
CA VAL A 2 14.22 21.65 30.00
C VAL A 2 12.96 21.78 29.13
N LYS A 3 13.10 22.32 27.91
CA LYS A 3 12.05 22.22 26.89
C LYS A 3 12.23 20.89 26.18
N ASN A 4 11.21 20.06 26.30
CA ASN A 4 11.15 18.69 25.82
C ASN A 4 10.70 18.70 24.36
N ASP A 5 11.64 18.69 23.42
CA ASP A 5 11.36 18.57 21.98
C ASP A 5 11.16 17.09 21.60
N GLN A 6 10.13 16.48 22.18
CA GLN A 6 9.55 15.23 21.68
C GLN A 6 8.36 15.57 20.78
N THR A 7 8.63 16.13 19.60
CA THR A 7 7.68 16.10 18.49
C THR A 7 7.62 14.65 18.00
N GLY A 8 6.48 14.02 18.31
CA GLY A 8 6.26 12.59 18.22
C GLY A 8 6.46 12.02 16.81
N ILE A 9 7.23 10.94 16.73
CA ILE A 9 7.28 10.03 15.57
C ILE A 9 6.00 9.14 15.52
N GLN A 10 5.05 9.33 16.44
CA GLN A 10 3.77 8.62 16.48
C GLN A 10 2.84 8.98 15.30
N ASP A 11 3.04 10.13 14.66
CA ASP A 11 2.28 10.52 13.46
C ASP A 11 2.81 9.91 12.16
N LEU A 12 3.87 9.09 12.19
CA LEU A 12 4.54 8.74 10.94
C LEU A 12 3.80 7.69 10.10
N PHE A 13 2.80 6.97 10.64
CA PHE A 13 2.01 6.00 9.87
C PHE A 13 0.74 5.62 10.66
N ASP A 14 -0.30 6.46 10.62
CA ASP A 14 -1.64 6.01 11.02
C ASP A 14 -2.25 5.21 9.85
N PRO A 15 -2.42 3.88 9.97
CA PRO A 15 -3.03 3.08 8.92
C PRO A 15 -4.49 3.47 8.64
N ASP A 16 -5.16 4.17 9.58
CA ASP A 16 -6.47 4.74 9.37
C ASP A 16 -6.44 6.05 8.54
N GLU A 17 -5.28 6.73 8.48
CA GLU A 17 -5.02 7.88 7.59
C GLU A 17 -4.54 7.49 6.19
N LEU A 18 -4.20 6.21 5.95
CA LEU A 18 -3.98 5.65 4.61
C LEU A 18 -5.32 5.48 3.87
N VAL A 19 -6.07 6.57 3.72
CA VAL A 19 -7.36 6.61 3.07
C VAL A 19 -7.14 6.57 1.56
N LEU A 20 -6.86 5.38 1.03
CA LEU A 20 -6.83 5.15 -0.40
C LEU A 20 -8.23 5.38 -0.96
N THR A 21 -8.43 6.47 -1.70
CA THR A 21 -9.73 6.77 -2.28
C THR A 21 -10.02 5.87 -3.49
N LYS A 22 -11.29 5.58 -3.75
CA LYS A 22 -11.72 4.86 -4.95
C LYS A 22 -11.08 5.43 -6.22
N ASN A 23 -11.03 6.75 -6.33
CA ASN A 23 -10.45 7.43 -7.48
C ASN A 23 -8.95 7.17 -7.64
N GLU A 24 -8.18 7.14 -6.55
CA GLU A 24 -6.74 6.84 -6.61
C GLU A 24 -6.48 5.41 -7.08
N ILE A 25 -7.31 4.45 -6.65
CA ILE A 25 -7.24 3.06 -7.11
C ILE A 25 -7.56 2.98 -8.61
N LEU A 26 -8.62 3.65 -9.05
CA LEU A 26 -9.00 3.68 -10.47
C LEU A 26 -7.88 4.32 -11.33
N GLN A 27 -7.29 5.41 -10.86
CA GLN A 27 -6.15 6.05 -11.53
C GLN A 27 -4.92 5.13 -11.57
N PHE A 28 -4.67 4.37 -10.50
CA PHE A 28 -3.63 3.35 -10.51
C PHE A 28 -3.89 2.30 -11.60
N CYS A 29 -5.10 1.74 -11.66
CA CYS A 29 -5.49 0.79 -12.72
C CYS A 29 -5.27 1.38 -14.12
N ASP A 30 -5.69 2.63 -14.35
CA ASP A 30 -5.52 3.31 -15.63
C ASP A 30 -4.05 3.51 -16.03
N ARG A 31 -3.20 3.89 -15.06
CA ARG A 31 -1.75 3.99 -15.30
C ARG A 31 -1.14 2.66 -15.72
N VAL A 32 -1.55 1.56 -15.08
CA VAL A 32 -1.06 0.20 -15.40
C VAL A 32 -1.54 -0.25 -16.79
N ILE A 33 -2.83 -0.06 -17.09
CA ILE A 33 -3.40 -0.37 -18.41
C ILE A 33 -2.69 0.44 -19.50
N LYS A 34 -2.50 1.75 -19.30
CA LYS A 34 -1.77 2.62 -20.25
C LYS A 34 -0.33 2.15 -20.46
N LYS A 35 0.36 1.71 -19.40
CA LYS A 35 1.71 1.15 -19.49
C LYS A 35 1.75 -0.10 -20.36
N TRP A 36 0.82 -1.03 -20.15
CA TRP A 36 0.79 -2.31 -20.87
C TRP A 36 0.29 -2.20 -22.30
N ASN A 37 -0.60 -1.25 -22.59
CA ASN A 37 -1.06 -0.93 -23.94
C ASN A 37 0.05 -0.42 -24.88
N LYS A 38 1.24 -0.07 -24.36
CA LYS A 38 2.43 0.18 -25.21
C LYS A 38 2.90 -1.07 -25.97
N ASN A 39 2.57 -2.27 -25.48
CA ASN A 39 2.82 -3.53 -26.17
C ASN A 39 1.67 -4.53 -25.86
N PRO A 40 0.52 -4.37 -26.53
CA PRO A 40 -0.71 -5.05 -26.14
C PRO A 40 -0.69 -6.55 -26.44
N SER A 41 0.00 -7.00 -27.49
CA SER A 41 0.11 -8.42 -27.83
C SER A 41 0.83 -9.21 -26.73
N LYS A 42 1.91 -8.66 -26.16
CA LYS A 42 2.63 -9.26 -25.03
C LYS A 42 1.84 -9.24 -23.72
N ASN A 43 0.99 -8.23 -23.53
CA ASN A 43 0.31 -7.97 -22.26
C ASN A 43 -1.20 -8.25 -22.28
N ALA A 44 -1.73 -8.88 -23.32
CA ALA A 44 -3.18 -9.02 -23.52
C ALA A 44 -3.90 -9.61 -22.29
N LYS A 45 -3.36 -10.68 -21.71
CA LYS A 45 -3.91 -11.32 -20.49
C LYS A 45 -3.85 -10.39 -19.27
N ASN A 46 -2.74 -9.66 -19.11
CA ASN A 46 -2.54 -8.73 -18.00
C ASN A 46 -3.49 -7.53 -18.10
N ILE A 47 -3.68 -6.99 -19.31
CA ILE A 47 -4.63 -5.90 -19.59
C ILE A 47 -6.05 -6.36 -19.27
N LEU A 48 -6.44 -7.56 -19.70
CA LEU A 48 -7.75 -8.13 -19.38
C LEU A 48 -7.96 -8.26 -17.87
N ALA A 49 -6.98 -8.83 -17.16
CA ALA A 49 -7.05 -8.97 -15.71
C ALA A 49 -7.12 -7.62 -14.98
N MET A 50 -6.34 -6.62 -15.40
CA MET A 50 -6.38 -5.28 -14.77
C MET A 50 -7.67 -4.53 -15.08
N ASN A 51 -8.27 -4.73 -16.26
CA ASN A 51 -9.62 -4.22 -16.53
C ASN A 51 -10.66 -4.85 -15.60
N ALA A 52 -10.53 -6.14 -15.28
CA ALA A 52 -11.39 -6.79 -14.29
C ALA A 52 -11.21 -6.20 -12.89
N VAL A 53 -9.96 -5.98 -12.44
CA VAL A 53 -9.66 -5.29 -11.17
C VAL A 53 -10.23 -3.87 -11.15
N LYS A 54 -10.04 -3.10 -12.22
CA LYS A 54 -10.61 -1.75 -12.35
C LYS A 54 -12.13 -1.78 -12.23
N THR A 55 -12.76 -2.77 -12.86
CA THR A 55 -14.21 -2.94 -12.85
C THR A 55 -14.71 -3.33 -11.46
N SER A 56 -14.04 -4.24 -10.76
CA SER A 56 -14.42 -4.57 -9.38
C SER A 56 -14.34 -3.34 -8.47
N VAL A 57 -13.26 -2.56 -8.56
CA VAL A 57 -13.12 -1.30 -7.81
C VAL A 57 -14.24 -0.31 -8.11
N LEU A 58 -14.63 -0.17 -9.38
CA LEU A 58 -15.70 0.73 -9.78
C LEU A 58 -17.07 0.31 -9.20
N TRP A 59 -17.33 -1.01 -9.10
CA TRP A 59 -18.62 -1.57 -8.69
C TRP A 59 -18.77 -1.76 -7.19
N THR A 60 -17.68 -1.89 -6.45
CA THR A 60 -17.71 -2.02 -4.97
C THR A 60 -18.04 -0.68 -4.32
N ASP A 61 -18.88 -0.69 -3.28
CA ASP A 61 -19.16 0.51 -2.46
C ASP A 61 -17.93 0.96 -1.66
N ASP A 62 -17.93 2.21 -1.21
CA ASP A 62 -16.73 2.83 -0.62
C ASP A 62 -16.32 2.18 0.72
N GLU A 63 -17.29 1.72 1.54
CA GLU A 63 -17.01 1.06 2.82
C GLU A 63 -16.37 -0.31 2.60
N SER A 64 -16.97 -1.14 1.75
CA SER A 64 -16.42 -2.45 1.38
C SER A 64 -15.06 -2.31 0.69
N LEU A 65 -14.90 -1.30 -0.18
CA LEU A 65 -13.64 -1.05 -0.86
C LEU A 65 -12.55 -0.67 0.13
N LYS A 66 -12.85 0.23 1.08
CA LYS A 66 -11.91 0.62 2.13
C LYS A 66 -11.47 -0.60 2.93
N ALA A 67 -12.41 -1.42 3.41
CA ALA A 67 -12.10 -2.62 4.18
C ALA A 67 -11.18 -3.59 3.42
N ILE A 68 -11.52 -3.92 2.17
CA ILE A 68 -10.73 -4.85 1.34
C ILE A 68 -9.32 -4.32 1.09
N TRP A 69 -9.18 -3.03 0.73
CA TRP A 69 -7.87 -2.47 0.42
C TRP A 69 -7.01 -2.25 1.67
N SER A 70 -7.60 -1.95 2.83
CA SER A 70 -6.90 -1.91 4.11
C SER A 70 -6.25 -3.27 4.44
N GLU A 71 -6.96 -4.38 4.22
CA GLU A 71 -6.41 -5.74 4.39
C GLU A 71 -5.23 -6.00 3.44
N ILE A 72 -5.39 -5.68 2.14
CA ILE A 72 -4.34 -5.87 1.13
C ILE A 72 -3.08 -5.06 1.50
N ILE A 73 -3.25 -3.80 1.89
CA ILE A 73 -2.15 -2.90 2.21
C ILE A 73 -1.43 -3.34 3.48
N THR A 74 -2.18 -3.68 4.54
CA THR A 74 -1.62 -4.21 5.80
C THR A 74 -0.76 -5.44 5.53
N TRP A 75 -1.32 -6.44 4.83
CA TRP A 75 -0.59 -7.64 4.47
C TRP A 75 0.67 -7.36 3.63
N THR A 76 0.59 -6.41 2.68
CA THR A 76 1.73 -6.04 1.84
C THR A 76 2.85 -5.40 2.69
N PHE A 77 2.50 -4.54 3.66
CA PHE A 77 3.49 -3.96 4.57
C PHE A 77 4.14 -5.01 5.47
N GLU A 78 3.35 -5.93 6.03
CA GLU A 78 3.87 -7.05 6.82
C GLU A 78 4.85 -7.89 6.00
N LEU A 79 4.49 -8.24 4.77
CA LEU A 79 5.35 -9.00 3.87
C LEU A 79 6.66 -8.26 3.54
N LEU A 80 6.60 -6.94 3.29
CA LEU A 80 7.79 -6.13 3.04
C LEU A 80 8.67 -6.03 4.29
N TYR A 81 8.07 -5.89 5.46
CA TYR A 81 8.75 -5.87 6.75
C TYR A 81 9.48 -7.20 7.00
N GLU A 82 8.80 -8.34 6.84
CA GLU A 82 9.39 -9.67 7.02
C GLU A 82 10.55 -9.92 6.05
N ASN A 83 10.38 -9.54 4.78
CA ASN A 83 11.43 -9.68 3.78
C ASN A 83 12.65 -8.80 4.08
N ALA A 84 12.45 -7.55 4.53
CA ALA A 84 13.54 -6.66 4.92
C ALA A 84 14.32 -7.19 6.13
N MET A 85 13.60 -7.71 7.14
CA MET A 85 14.19 -8.37 8.32
C MET A 85 15.00 -9.62 7.95
N ALA A 86 14.58 -10.36 6.92
CA ALA A 86 15.24 -11.58 6.46
C ALA A 86 16.49 -11.30 5.60
N GLN A 87 16.56 -10.13 4.93
CA GLN A 87 17.66 -9.78 4.03
C GLN A 87 18.76 -8.93 4.67
N ASP A 88 18.51 -8.17 5.75
CA ASP A 88 19.54 -7.29 6.33
C ASP A 88 19.39 -7.03 7.85
N SER A 89 20.47 -7.26 8.61
CA SER A 89 20.53 -7.08 10.06
C SER A 89 20.43 -5.60 10.50
N GLU A 90 20.76 -4.66 9.62
CA GLU A 90 20.74 -3.23 9.90
C GLU A 90 19.32 -2.65 9.84
N TRP A 91 18.56 -2.99 8.78
CA TRP A 91 17.13 -2.67 8.68
C TRP A 91 16.31 -3.35 9.76
N ALA A 92 16.68 -4.58 10.13
CA ALA A 92 16.06 -5.28 11.24
C ALA A 92 16.21 -4.56 12.60
N ASN A 93 17.35 -3.88 12.81
CA ASN A 93 17.60 -3.10 14.03
C ASN A 93 16.85 -1.76 14.04
N ILE A 94 16.69 -1.10 12.90
CA ILE A 94 15.88 0.12 12.78
C ILE A 94 14.40 -0.19 13.04
N LEU A 95 13.90 -1.28 12.45
CA LEU A 95 12.52 -1.74 12.57
C LEU A 95 12.18 -2.28 13.97
N LYS A 96 13.08 -3.01 14.62
CA LYS A 96 12.93 -3.39 16.05
C LYS A 96 12.83 -2.17 16.97
N LYS A 97 13.60 -1.11 16.71
CA LYS A 97 13.54 0.13 17.49
C LYS A 97 12.22 0.87 17.32
N LEU A 98 11.55 0.71 16.18
CA LEU A 98 10.20 1.26 15.94
C LEU A 98 9.11 0.43 16.63
N LYS A 99 9.20 -0.91 16.60
CA LYS A 99 8.25 -1.81 17.26
C LYS A 99 8.27 -1.72 18.80
N ASN A 100 9.44 -1.48 19.40
CA ASN A 100 9.60 -1.40 20.86
C ASN A 100 9.37 0.00 21.46
N LYS A 101 9.01 0.99 20.64
CA LYS A 101 8.77 2.39 21.09
C LYS A 101 7.29 2.69 21.33
N LYS A 102 6.55 1.69 21.83
CA LYS A 102 5.22 1.85 22.42
C LYS A 102 5.32 2.56 23.77
#